data_AF-A0A3D2F4W0-F1
#
_entry.id   AF-A0A3D2F4W0-F1
#
_cell.length_a   1.000
_cell.length_b   1.000
_cell.length_c   1.000
_cell.angle_alpha   90.00
_cell.angle_beta   90.00
_cell.angle_gamma   90.00
#
_symmetry.space_group_name_H-M   'P 1'
#
loop_
_entity.id
_entity.type
_entity.pdbx_description
1 polymer ?
#
loop_
_entity_poly.entity_id
_entity_poly.type
_entity_poly.pdbx_seq_one_letter_code
_entity_poly.pdbx_strand_id
1 'polypeptide(L)'
;LDEAPIYIVDIAMPTVIQIRAMARRLQAESNLGLLVVDYLQLIHPTTKSDNLVQQMTEISRGLKGLARELNIPILAISQLSRAVEQRTHQIPRLSDLRDSGSIEQDADVV
;
A
#
# COMPACT_ATOMS: atom_id res chain seq x y z
N LEU A 1 -2.66 -22.60 12.44
CA LEU A 1 -1.87 -21.59 11.68
C LEU A 1 -0.89 -22.26 10.72
N ASP A 2 -0.43 -23.49 11.00
CA ASP A 2 0.60 -24.21 10.22
C ASP A 2 0.23 -24.70 8.81
N GLU A 3 -1.00 -24.47 8.31
CA GLU A 3 -1.43 -25.02 7.00
C GLU A 3 -1.88 -23.96 5.99
N ALA A 4 -1.94 -22.69 6.36
CA ALA A 4 -2.32 -21.65 5.42
C ALA A 4 -1.08 -21.18 4.65
N PRO A 5 -1.10 -21.07 3.30
CA PRO A 5 0.01 -20.58 2.49
C PRO A 5 0.18 -19.05 2.65
N ILE A 6 0.52 -18.62 3.86
CA ILE A 6 0.70 -17.23 4.27
C ILE A 6 2.19 -17.01 4.48
N TYR A 7 2.74 -16.05 3.73
CA TYR A 7 4.12 -15.62 3.84
C TYR A 7 4.15 -14.25 4.50
N ILE A 8 4.84 -14.16 5.63
CA ILE A 8 4.98 -12.90 6.38
C ILE A 8 6.38 -12.36 6.15
N VAL A 9 6.46 -11.09 5.75
CA VAL A 9 7.70 -10.36 5.58
C VAL A 9 7.68 -9.18 6.55
N ASP A 10 8.54 -9.24 7.55
CA ASP A 10 8.72 -8.18 8.53
C ASP A 10 10.02 -7.42 8.22
N ILE A 11 9.88 -6.31 7.47
CA ILE A 11 10.99 -5.43 7.12
C ILE A 11 10.61 -4.02 7.54
N ALA A 12 11.51 -3.35 8.24
CA ALA A 12 11.35 -1.96 8.60
C ALA A 12 11.46 -1.05 7.38
N MET A 13 10.41 -0.25 7.16
CA MET A 13 10.36 0.82 6.15
C MET A 13 10.81 0.40 4.73
N PRO A 14 10.18 -0.62 4.12
CA PRO A 14 10.60 -1.10 2.81
C PRO A 14 10.26 -0.07 1.73
N THR A 15 11.08 0.00 0.70
CA THR A 15 10.73 0.71 -0.55
C THR A 15 9.83 -0.16 -1.43
N VAL A 16 9.08 0.46 -2.36
CA VAL A 16 8.28 -0.29 -3.34
C VAL A 16 9.14 -1.23 -4.19
N ILE A 17 10.40 -0.87 -4.45
CA ILE A 17 11.35 -1.72 -5.19
C ILE A 17 11.65 -2.99 -4.42
N GLN A 18 11.88 -2.90 -3.10
CA GLN A 18 12.11 -4.07 -2.25
C GLN A 18 10.86 -4.95 -2.19
N ILE A 19 9.67 -4.35 -2.00
CA ILE A 19 8.40 -5.08 -2.02
C ILE A 19 8.23 -5.84 -3.35
N ARG A 20 8.49 -5.18 -4.48
CA ARG A 20 8.43 -5.80 -5.82
C ARG A 20 9.37 -6.99 -5.95
N ALA A 21 10.63 -6.85 -5.51
CA ALA A 21 11.62 -7.92 -5.59
C ALA A 21 11.17 -9.16 -4.79
N MET A 22 10.65 -8.97 -3.59
CA MET A 22 10.15 -10.06 -2.73
C MET A 22 8.88 -10.70 -3.29
N ALA A 23 7.92 -9.90 -3.74
CA ALA A 23 6.67 -10.38 -4.30
C ALA A 23 6.90 -11.20 -5.59
N ARG A 24 7.81 -10.76 -6.48
CA ARG A 24 8.21 -11.53 -7.66
C ARG A 24 8.83 -12.87 -7.31
N ARG A 25 9.71 -12.88 -6.31
CA ARG A 25 10.33 -14.12 -5.83
C ARG A 25 9.28 -15.10 -5.31
N LEU A 26 8.36 -14.63 -4.46
CA LEU A 26 7.26 -15.45 -3.95
C LEU A 26 6.30 -15.90 -5.06
N GLN A 27 6.02 -15.07 -6.07
CA GLN A 27 5.22 -15.46 -7.23
C GLN A 27 5.86 -16.64 -7.97
N ALA A 28 7.17 -16.60 -8.19
CA ALA A 28 7.91 -17.65 -8.90
C ALA A 28 8.01 -18.96 -8.07
N GLU A 29 8.13 -18.86 -6.76
CA GLU A 29 8.29 -20.01 -5.87
C GLU A 29 6.95 -20.67 -5.51
N SER A 30 5.87 -19.88 -5.36
CA SER A 30 4.65 -20.32 -4.67
C SER A 30 3.34 -19.86 -5.31
N ASN A 31 3.38 -19.27 -6.51
CA ASN A 31 2.20 -18.76 -7.23
C ASN A 31 1.28 -17.89 -6.33
N LEU A 32 1.83 -16.76 -5.89
CA LEU A 32 1.14 -15.78 -5.04
C LEU A 32 -0.23 -15.38 -5.66
N GLY A 33 -1.25 -15.28 -4.81
CA GLY A 33 -2.62 -14.92 -5.22
C GLY A 33 -3.15 -13.62 -4.62
N LEU A 34 -2.47 -13.08 -3.60
CA LEU A 34 -2.82 -11.82 -2.93
C LEU A 34 -1.57 -11.26 -2.26
N LEU A 35 -1.38 -9.95 -2.34
CA LEU A 35 -0.40 -9.22 -1.55
C LEU A 35 -1.12 -8.27 -0.58
N VAL A 36 -0.79 -8.34 0.71
CA VAL A 36 -1.28 -7.42 1.73
C VAL A 36 -0.14 -6.53 2.19
N VAL A 37 -0.40 -5.22 2.32
CA VAL A 37 0.59 -4.25 2.81
C VAL A 37 0.04 -3.51 4.02
N ASP A 38 0.69 -3.69 5.18
CA ASP A 38 0.34 -3.10 6.47
C ASP A 38 1.49 -2.21 6.99
N TYR A 39 1.45 -0.89 6.81
CA TYR A 39 0.49 -0.08 6.05
C TYR A 39 1.26 0.91 5.16
N LEU A 40 0.58 1.54 4.20
CA LEU A 40 1.19 2.34 3.12
C LEU A 40 2.17 3.41 3.60
N GLN A 41 1.83 4.11 4.68
CA GLN A 41 2.62 5.21 5.21
C GLN A 41 3.96 4.76 5.81
N LEU A 42 4.18 3.45 6.03
CA LEU A 42 5.48 2.91 6.44
C LEU A 42 6.39 2.61 5.24
N ILE A 43 5.89 2.64 4.01
CA ILE A 43 6.71 2.41 2.81
C ILE A 43 7.62 3.62 2.60
N HIS A 44 8.93 3.38 2.49
CA HIS A 44 9.88 4.45 2.25
C HIS A 44 9.86 4.86 0.76
N PRO A 45 9.60 6.14 0.44
CA PRO A 45 9.70 6.62 -0.93
C PRO A 45 11.15 6.60 -1.41
N THR A 46 11.36 6.33 -2.70
CA THR A 46 12.70 6.37 -3.29
C THR A 46 13.10 7.79 -3.69
N THR A 47 12.13 8.65 -3.99
CA THR A 47 12.37 10.06 -4.26
C THR A 47 12.46 10.85 -2.95
N LYS A 48 13.56 11.59 -2.76
CA LYS A 48 13.65 12.62 -1.73
C LYS A 48 12.79 13.82 -2.13
N SER A 49 11.48 13.73 -1.90
CA SER A 49 10.56 14.86 -1.99
C SER A 49 10.06 15.16 -0.58
N ASP A 50 10.06 16.42 -0.18
CA ASP A 50 9.44 16.82 1.09
C ASP A 50 7.90 16.83 0.99
N ASN A 51 7.35 16.66 -0.22
CA ASN A 51 5.92 16.64 -0.46
C ASN A 51 5.35 15.23 -0.26
N LEU A 52 4.64 15.05 0.86
CA LEU A 52 3.98 13.78 1.22
C LEU A 52 3.02 13.28 0.14
N VAL A 53 2.30 14.17 -0.55
CA VAL A 53 1.39 13.79 -1.64
C VAL A 53 2.15 13.14 -2.79
N GLN A 54 3.33 13.68 -3.12
CA GLN A 54 4.17 13.11 -4.17
C GLN A 54 4.72 11.74 -3.75
N GLN A 55 5.14 11.58 -2.49
CA GLN A 55 5.57 10.29 -1.94
C GLN A 55 4.45 9.25 -2.01
N MET A 56 3.23 9.61 -1.57
CA MET A 56 2.06 8.72 -1.65
C MET A 56 1.69 8.39 -3.09
N THR A 57 1.83 9.33 -4.02
CA THR A 57 1.62 9.11 -5.45
C THR A 57 2.64 8.12 -6.02
N GLU A 58 3.91 8.25 -5.65
CA GLU A 58 4.96 7.30 -6.04
C GLU A 58 4.63 5.88 -5.54
N ILE A 59 4.28 5.77 -4.26
CA ILE A 59 3.97 4.50 -3.61
C ILE A 59 2.75 3.83 -4.25
N SER A 60 1.63 4.53 -4.33
CA SER A 60 0.36 4.00 -4.88
C SER A 60 0.50 3.55 -6.33
N ARG A 61 1.12 4.36 -7.20
CA ARG A 61 1.41 3.97 -8.60
C ARG A 61 2.33 2.78 -8.69
N GLY A 62 3.37 2.74 -7.85
CA GLY A 62 4.31 1.64 -7.80
C GLY A 62 3.63 0.31 -7.45
N LEU A 63 2.73 0.33 -6.46
CA LEU A 63 1.90 -0.82 -6.10
C LEU A 63 0.90 -1.18 -7.20
N LYS A 64 0.19 -0.23 -7.80
CA LYS A 64 -0.71 -0.50 -8.94
C LYS A 64 0.02 -1.16 -10.11
N GLY A 65 1.23 -0.69 -10.40
CA GLY A 65 2.11 -1.31 -11.39
C GLY A 65 2.51 -2.74 -11.01
N LEU A 66 2.81 -3.00 -9.73
CA LEU A 66 3.10 -4.34 -9.22
C LEU A 66 1.90 -5.28 -9.34
N ALA A 67 0.70 -4.81 -9.00
CA ALA A 67 -0.54 -5.59 -9.09
C ALA A 67 -0.79 -6.08 -10.52
N ARG A 68 -0.64 -5.18 -11.51
CA ARG A 68 -0.78 -5.50 -12.93
C ARG A 68 0.30 -6.44 -13.44
N GLU A 69 1.53 -6.25 -12.98
CA GLU A 69 2.67 -7.06 -13.37
C GLU A 69 2.56 -8.50 -12.88
N LEU A 70 2.17 -8.69 -11.60
CA LEU A 70 1.99 -10.02 -11.02
C LEU A 70 0.62 -10.63 -11.34
N ASN A 71 -0.30 -9.82 -11.87
CA ASN A 71 -1.69 -10.19 -12.12
C ASN A 71 -2.40 -10.71 -10.86
N ILE A 72 -2.21 -10.01 -9.74
CA ILE A 72 -2.85 -10.32 -8.45
C ILE A 72 -3.45 -9.07 -7.81
N PRO A 73 -4.49 -9.21 -6.98
CA PRO A 73 -4.95 -8.12 -6.13
C PRO A 73 -3.89 -7.72 -5.11
N ILE A 74 -3.84 -6.41 -4.81
CA ILE A 74 -3.06 -5.86 -3.70
C ILE A 74 -4.04 -5.19 -2.74
N LEU A 75 -4.06 -5.63 -1.48
CA LEU A 75 -4.77 -4.98 -0.40
C LEU A 75 -3.78 -4.11 0.38
N ALA A 76 -3.91 -2.80 0.24
CA ALA A 76 -3.08 -1.84 0.94
C ALA A 76 -3.84 -1.18 2.08
N ILE A 77 -3.34 -1.30 3.30
CA ILE A 77 -3.92 -0.64 4.47
C ILE A 77 -3.41 0.80 4.49
N SER A 78 -4.29 1.75 4.75
CA SER A 78 -3.95 3.17 4.90
C SER A 78 -4.51 3.71 6.21
N GLN A 79 -3.68 4.44 6.95
CA GLN A 79 -4.14 5.18 8.11
C GLN A 79 -4.84 6.48 7.69
N LEU A 80 -5.98 6.77 8.32
CA LEU A 80 -6.73 8.02 8.09
C LEU A 80 -6.22 9.15 8.98
N SER A 81 -6.45 10.39 8.53
CA SER A 81 -6.26 11.56 9.38
C SER A 81 -7.13 11.51 10.63
N ARG A 82 -6.54 11.82 11.80
CA ARG A 82 -7.29 11.98 13.06
C ARG A 82 -8.29 13.14 13.03
N ALA A 83 -8.29 13.97 12.00
CA ALA A 83 -9.31 15.01 11.80
C ALA A 83 -10.74 14.44 11.79
N VAL A 84 -10.93 13.16 11.42
CA VAL A 84 -12.23 12.47 11.52
C VAL A 84 -12.79 12.48 12.94
N GLU A 85 -11.93 12.39 13.95
CA GLU A 85 -12.31 12.32 15.37
C GLU A 85 -12.90 13.65 15.88
N GLN A 86 -12.57 14.77 15.22
CA GLN A 86 -13.02 16.11 15.61
C GLN A 86 -14.39 16.49 15.02
N ARG A 87 -14.93 15.67 14.12
CA ARG A 87 -16.23 15.92 13.49
C ARG A 87 -17.37 15.45 14.38
N THR A 88 -18.51 16.16 14.32
CA THR A 88 -19.76 15.74 14.99
C THR A 88 -20.19 14.32 14.59
N HIS A 89 -19.94 13.96 13.33
CA HIS A 89 -20.12 12.61 12.82
C HIS A 89 -18.76 12.06 12.38
N GLN A 90 -18.26 11.08 13.12
CA GLN A 90 -16.94 10.46 12.94
C GLN A 90 -16.95 9.36 11.87
N ILE A 91 -17.71 9.57 10.78
CA ILE A 91 -17.76 8.64 9.65
C ILE A 91 -16.57 8.96 8.72
N PRO A 92 -15.66 8.02 8.45
CA PRO A 92 -14.59 8.18 7.47
C PRO A 92 -15.09 8.62 6.10
N ARG A 93 -14.30 9.44 5.42
CA ARG A 93 -14.54 9.95 4.06
C ARG A 93 -13.23 9.91 3.29
N LEU A 94 -13.32 9.94 1.96
CA LEU A 94 -12.13 10.02 1.08
C LEU A 94 -11.26 11.24 1.40
N SER A 95 -11.86 12.36 1.83
CA SER A 95 -11.11 13.53 2.29
C SER A 95 -10.23 13.28 3.53
N ASP A 96 -10.48 12.22 4.31
CA ASP A 96 -9.64 11.86 5.46
C ASP A 96 -8.34 11.16 5.04
N LEU A 97 -8.24 10.73 3.77
CA LEU A 97 -7.00 10.36 3.07
C LEU A 97 -6.23 11.61 2.61
N ARG A 98 -6.42 12.76 3.27
CA ARG A 98 -6.12 14.15 2.84
C ARG A 98 -4.79 14.40 2.11
N ASP A 99 -3.76 13.61 2.39
CA ASP A 99 -2.42 13.72 1.78
C ASP A 99 -2.17 12.67 0.68
N SER A 100 -3.22 12.06 0.17
CA SER A 100 -3.15 10.88 -0.69
C SER A 100 -4.29 10.82 -1.70
N GLY A 101 -4.67 11.97 -2.29
CA GLY A 101 -5.65 12.00 -3.40
C GLY A 101 -5.25 11.11 -4.60
N SER A 102 -3.97 10.74 -4.70
CA SER A 102 -3.50 9.72 -5.65
C SER A 102 -4.00 8.31 -5.32
N ILE A 103 -4.15 7.95 -4.04
CA ILE A 103 -4.66 6.64 -3.62
C ILE A 103 -6.07 6.44 -4.17
N GLU A 104 -6.95 7.44 -4.05
CA GLU A 104 -8.30 7.38 -4.61
C GLU A 104 -8.32 7.20 -6.12
N GLN A 105 -7.36 7.80 -6.83
CA GLN A 105 -7.28 7.73 -8.29
C GLN A 105 -6.68 6.42 -8.80
N ASP A 106 -5.71 5.87 -8.07
CA ASP A 106 -4.95 4.68 -8.47
C ASP A 106 -5.57 3.37 -7.98
N ALA A 107 -6.35 3.41 -6.89
CA ALA A 107 -7.07 2.26 -6.36
C ALA A 107 -8.30 1.92 -7.21
N ASP A 108 -8.56 0.62 -7.39
CA ASP A 108 -9.81 0.17 -8.03
C ASP A 108 -11.01 0.28 -7.09
N VAL A 109 -10.77 0.14 -5.77
CA VAL A 109 -11.76 0.23 -4.69
C VAL A 109 -11.10 0.88 -3.48
N VAL A 110 -11.82 1.79 -2.82
CA VAL A 110 -11.46 2.44 -1.55
C VAL A 110 -12.59 2.23 -0.55
#